data_AF-A0A2T1CEJ4-F1
#
_entry.id   AF-A0A2T1CEJ4-F1
#
_cell.length_a   1.000
_cell.length_b   1.000
_cell.length_c   1.000
_cell.angle_alpha   90.00
_cell.angle_beta   90.00
_cell.angle_gamma   90.00
#
_symmetry.space_group_name_H-M   'P 1'
#
loop_
_entity.id
_entity.type
_entity.pdbx_description
1 polymer ?
#
loop_
_entity_poly.entity_id
_entity_poly.type
_entity_poly.pdbx_seq_one_letter_code
_entity_poly.pdbx_strand_id
1 'polypeptide(L)'
;MPPIDILILSNGPGELTTWVRPVVKALRQNMGYDRQQLRISLVLSPCPNASGREVEIAQAYPEIDRIQSAQSFFPFLLWGKTAENWDWRSHGVVVFLGGDQIYPVIIGKRLGYQIVVYGEWETRWHRWVDRFGVMQPELADRVPSQHRHKVTVVGDLMADLGDGEWGVGIEGVRSEG
;
A
#
# COMPACT_ATOMS: atom_id res chain seq x y z
N MET A 1 -15.16 -15.21 -9.98
CA MET A 1 -14.73 -14.85 -8.61
C MET A 1 -15.70 -13.81 -8.09
N PRO A 2 -16.05 -13.76 -6.79
CA PRO A 2 -16.79 -12.61 -6.27
C PRO A 2 -15.97 -11.33 -6.47
N PRO A 3 -16.60 -10.15 -6.63
CA PRO A 3 -15.89 -8.87 -6.64
C PRO A 3 -15.03 -8.67 -5.40
N ILE A 4 -13.81 -8.18 -5.57
CA ILE A 4 -12.81 -8.01 -4.50
C ILE A 4 -12.38 -6.55 -4.38
N ASP A 5 -12.23 -6.07 -3.14
CA ASP A 5 -11.53 -4.82 -2.84
C ASP A 5 -10.08 -5.07 -2.45
N ILE A 6 -9.17 -4.28 -2.99
CA ILE A 6 -7.80 -4.14 -2.48
C ILE A 6 -7.66 -2.75 -1.90
N LEU A 7 -7.39 -2.68 -0.59
CA LEU A 7 -7.15 -1.45 0.13
C LEU A 7 -5.68 -1.32 0.46
N ILE A 8 -4.99 -0.38 -0.17
CA ILE A 8 -3.58 -0.10 0.04
C ILE A 8 -3.43 1.01 1.09
N LEU A 9 -2.54 0.81 2.06
CA LEU A 9 -2.09 1.82 3.02
C LEU A 9 -0.65 2.24 2.71
N SER A 10 -0.43 3.54 2.61
CA SER A 10 0.89 4.16 2.44
C SER A 10 0.88 5.55 3.08
N ASN A 11 2.04 6.14 3.37
CA ASN A 11 2.15 7.40 4.11
C ASN A 11 2.93 8.50 3.36
N GLY A 12 3.80 8.14 2.41
CA GLY A 12 4.86 9.02 1.95
C GLY A 12 5.05 9.02 0.43
N PRO A 13 5.60 10.10 -0.13
CA PRO A 13 5.78 10.23 -1.58
C PRO A 13 6.77 9.21 -2.13
N GLY A 14 7.81 8.86 -1.36
CA GLY A 14 8.74 7.77 -1.67
C GLY A 14 7.99 6.47 -1.90
N GLU A 15 7.26 6.00 -0.89
CA GLU A 15 6.47 4.75 -0.94
C GLU A 15 5.48 4.71 -2.11
N LEU A 16 4.85 5.83 -2.45
CA LEU A 16 3.96 5.90 -3.62
C LEU A 16 4.71 5.55 -4.92
N THR A 17 5.86 6.17 -5.11
CA THR A 17 6.67 5.98 -6.33
C THR A 17 7.42 4.65 -6.35
N THR A 18 7.81 4.13 -5.18
CA THR A 18 8.70 2.97 -5.05
C THR A 18 7.95 1.67 -4.83
N TRP A 19 6.85 1.67 -4.08
CA TRP A 19 6.15 0.45 -3.65
C TRP A 19 4.71 0.40 -4.17
N VAL A 20 3.95 1.50 -4.07
CA VAL A 20 2.55 1.51 -4.55
C VAL A 20 2.51 1.33 -6.07
N ARG A 21 3.29 2.10 -6.83
CA ARG A 21 3.32 2.05 -8.29
C ARG A 21 3.53 0.63 -8.87
N PRO A 22 4.58 -0.12 -8.51
CA PRO A 22 4.77 -1.47 -9.06
C PRO A 22 3.65 -2.43 -8.61
N VAL A 23 3.18 -2.31 -7.36
CA VAL A 23 2.11 -3.17 -6.83
C VAL A 23 0.79 -2.96 -7.58
N VAL A 24 0.34 -1.71 -7.79
CA VAL A 24 -0.93 -1.46 -8.49
C VAL A 24 -0.86 -1.87 -9.97
N LYS A 25 0.29 -1.67 -10.63
CA LYS A 25 0.54 -2.16 -11.99
C LYS A 25 0.45 -3.69 -12.05
N ALA A 26 1.16 -4.39 -11.18
CA ALA A 26 1.16 -5.85 -11.13
C ALA A 26 -0.24 -6.41 -10.82
N LEU A 27 -0.99 -5.79 -9.91
CA LEU A 27 -2.36 -6.19 -9.60
C LEU A 27 -3.26 -6.11 -10.83
N ARG A 28 -3.20 -5.01 -11.60
CA ARG A 28 -4.00 -4.87 -12.83
C ARG A 28 -3.57 -5.84 -13.93
N GLN A 29 -2.27 -6.06 -14.09
CA GLN A 29 -1.73 -7.00 -15.07
C GLN A 29 -2.18 -8.45 -14.78
N ASN A 30 -2.19 -8.86 -13.51
CA ASN A 30 -2.49 -10.24 -13.12
C ASN A 30 -3.98 -10.50 -12.85
N MET A 31 -4.74 -9.49 -12.44
CA MET A 31 -6.14 -9.65 -12.01
C MET A 31 -7.14 -8.89 -12.89
N GLY A 32 -6.66 -8.09 -13.83
CA GLY A 32 -7.47 -7.38 -14.82
C GLY A 32 -7.86 -5.95 -14.44
N TYR A 33 -8.40 -5.25 -15.43
CA TYR A 33 -8.75 -3.83 -15.37
C TYR A 33 -10.24 -3.56 -15.12
N ASP A 34 -11.07 -4.61 -15.02
CA ASP A 34 -12.48 -4.45 -14.72
C ASP A 34 -12.68 -4.01 -13.26
N ARG A 35 -13.01 -2.73 -13.08
CA ARG A 35 -13.26 -2.10 -11.78
C ARG A 35 -14.44 -2.72 -11.04
N GLN A 36 -15.38 -3.36 -11.72
CA GLN A 36 -16.49 -4.08 -11.10
C GLN A 36 -16.05 -5.40 -10.47
N GLN A 37 -14.97 -6.01 -10.97
CA GLN A 37 -14.40 -7.24 -10.42
C GLN A 37 -13.28 -6.96 -9.41
N LEU A 38 -12.44 -5.96 -9.69
CA LEU A 38 -11.31 -5.57 -8.85
C LEU A 38 -11.30 -4.07 -8.63
N ARG A 39 -11.49 -3.64 -7.39
CA ARG A 39 -11.43 -2.24 -7.00
C ARG A 39 -10.21 -1.98 -6.12
N ILE A 40 -9.32 -1.11 -6.57
CA ILE A 40 -8.09 -0.74 -5.86
C ILE A 40 -8.32 0.63 -5.22
N SER A 41 -8.26 0.69 -3.90
CA SER A 41 -8.40 1.91 -3.12
C SER A 41 -7.10 2.20 -2.39
N LEU A 42 -6.64 3.45 -2.41
CA LEU A 42 -5.49 3.91 -1.64
C LEU A 42 -5.97 4.81 -0.50
N VAL A 43 -5.52 4.52 0.72
CA VAL A 43 -5.70 5.40 1.87
C VAL A 43 -4.32 5.85 2.33
N LEU A 44 -4.10 7.15 2.25
CA LEU A 44 -2.89 7.78 2.76
C LEU A 44 -3.01 7.93 4.28
N SER A 45 -1.98 7.51 5.00
CA SER A 45 -1.85 7.74 6.44
C SER A 45 -0.93 8.94 6.72
N PRO A 46 -1.07 9.63 7.86
CA PRO A 46 -0.24 10.78 8.19
C PRO A 46 1.24 10.44 8.25
N CYS A 47 2.07 11.28 7.63
CA CYS A 47 3.53 11.16 7.64
C CYS A 47 4.17 12.50 8.05
N PRO A 48 5.15 12.51 8.98
CA PRO A 48 5.86 13.73 9.35
C PRO A 48 6.69 14.30 8.18
N ASN A 49 7.06 13.45 7.22
CA ASN A 49 7.85 13.80 6.03
C ASN A 49 6.98 13.94 4.78
N ALA A 50 5.67 14.20 4.94
CA ALA A 50 4.78 14.41 3.81
C ALA A 50 5.20 15.65 3.00
N SER A 51 5.19 15.52 1.68
CA SER A 51 5.40 16.60 0.72
C SER A 51 4.14 17.47 0.53
N GLY A 52 2.96 16.95 0.90
CA GLY A 52 1.66 17.58 0.65
C GLY A 52 1.12 17.32 -0.76
N ARG A 53 1.84 16.58 -1.60
CA ARG A 53 1.46 16.24 -2.98
C ARG A 53 1.12 14.76 -3.18
N GLU A 54 1.00 13.99 -2.10
CA GLU A 54 0.79 12.54 -2.16
C GLU A 54 -0.50 12.17 -2.91
N VAL A 55 -1.57 12.95 -2.73
CA VAL A 55 -2.83 12.75 -3.45
C VAL A 55 -2.64 12.97 -4.95
N GLU A 56 -1.92 14.03 -5.34
CA GLU A 56 -1.62 14.34 -6.75
C GLU A 56 -0.78 13.23 -7.40
N ILE A 57 0.26 12.75 -6.70
CA ILE A 57 1.09 11.62 -7.15
C ILE A 57 0.22 10.37 -7.34
N ALA A 58 -0.64 10.05 -6.37
CA ALA A 58 -1.50 8.87 -6.45
C ALA A 58 -2.54 8.98 -7.59
N GLN A 59 -3.05 10.19 -7.86
CA GLN A 59 -4.00 10.45 -8.96
C GLN A 59 -3.37 10.24 -10.34
N ALA A 60 -2.04 10.33 -10.46
CA ALA A 60 -1.33 10.00 -11.69
C ALA A 60 -1.32 8.49 -12.00
N TYR A 61 -1.78 7.62 -11.09
CA TYR A 61 -1.83 6.17 -11.30
C TYR A 61 -3.24 5.72 -11.69
N PRO A 62 -3.52 5.48 -12.99
CA PRO A 62 -4.85 5.11 -13.49
C PRO A 62 -5.36 3.76 -12.94
N GLU A 63 -4.47 2.95 -12.39
CA GLU A 63 -4.77 1.67 -11.75
C GLU A 63 -5.56 1.83 -10.45
N ILE A 64 -5.45 2.98 -9.77
CA ILE A 64 -6.11 3.28 -8.51
C ILE A 64 -7.49 3.88 -8.79
N ASP A 65 -8.52 3.33 -8.15
CA ASP A 65 -9.91 3.75 -8.40
C ASP A 65 -10.39 4.81 -7.42
N ARG A 66 -9.87 4.79 -6.19
CA ARG A 66 -10.29 5.69 -5.11
C ARG A 66 -9.09 6.06 -4.25
N ILE A 67 -9.00 7.33 -3.86
CA ILE A 67 -7.89 7.85 -3.06
C ILE A 67 -8.46 8.62 -1.88
N GLN A 68 -8.01 8.31 -0.67
CA GLN A 68 -8.28 9.10 0.52
C GLN A 68 -7.00 9.76 1.02
N SER A 69 -7.08 11.06 1.27
CA SER A 69 -5.97 11.84 1.82
C SER A 69 -5.71 11.52 3.30
N ALA A 70 -4.50 11.84 3.76
CA ALA A 70 -4.11 11.67 5.15
C ALA A 70 -4.95 12.50 6.14
N GLN A 71 -5.54 13.61 5.69
CA GLN A 71 -6.38 14.48 6.53
C GLN A 71 -7.63 13.76 7.03
N SER A 72 -8.17 12.84 6.23
CA SER A 72 -9.35 12.03 6.57
C SER A 72 -9.01 10.64 7.11
N PHE A 73 -7.73 10.37 7.37
CA PHE A 73 -7.27 9.05 7.83
C PHE A 73 -7.82 8.66 9.20
N PHE A 74 -7.62 9.49 10.22
CA PHE A 74 -8.06 9.15 11.58
C PHE A 74 -9.58 9.01 11.70
N PRO A 75 -10.41 9.85 11.05
CA PRO A 75 -11.84 9.60 11.00
C PRO A 75 -12.21 8.21 10.46
N PHE A 76 -11.56 7.80 9.38
CA PHE A 76 -11.73 6.45 8.83
C PHE A 76 -11.23 5.38 9.80
N LEU A 77 -10.06 5.57 10.42
CA LEU A 77 -9.48 4.62 11.37
C LEU A 77 -10.33 4.46 12.64
N LEU A 78 -10.99 5.51 13.12
CA LEU A 78 -11.79 5.48 14.35
C LEU A 78 -13.24 5.06 14.11
N TRP A 79 -13.89 5.60 13.08
CA TRP A 79 -15.33 5.43 12.84
C TRP A 79 -15.66 4.56 11.63
N GLY A 80 -14.66 4.15 10.84
CA GLY A 80 -14.87 3.34 9.63
C GLY A 80 -15.46 4.11 8.46
N LYS A 81 -15.57 5.44 8.57
CA LYS A 81 -16.16 6.31 7.54
C LYS A 81 -15.06 7.02 6.79
N THR A 82 -14.99 6.78 5.48
CA THR A 82 -14.13 7.56 4.60
C THR A 82 -14.76 8.93 4.34
N ALA A 83 -13.97 9.88 3.84
CA ALA A 83 -14.46 11.24 3.52
C ALA A 83 -15.66 11.20 2.56
N GLU A 84 -15.65 10.27 1.62
CA GLU A 84 -16.69 10.09 0.59
C GLU A 84 -17.69 8.99 0.94
N ASN A 85 -17.68 8.45 2.17
CA ASN A 85 -18.56 7.34 2.61
C ASN A 85 -18.56 6.14 1.66
N TRP A 86 -17.36 5.68 1.32
CA TRP A 86 -17.12 4.53 0.46
C TRP A 86 -17.89 3.30 0.93
N ASP A 87 -18.52 2.63 -0.03
CA ASP A 87 -18.96 1.26 0.11
C ASP A 87 -17.77 0.30 0.06
N TRP A 88 -17.90 -0.83 0.73
CA TRP A 88 -16.92 -1.90 0.75
C TRP A 88 -17.58 -3.19 0.28
N ARG A 89 -16.84 -3.99 -0.49
CA ARG A 89 -17.28 -5.32 -0.93
C ARG A 89 -17.26 -6.30 0.25
N SER A 90 -17.89 -7.46 0.06
CA SER A 90 -17.87 -8.52 1.08
C SER A 90 -16.53 -9.24 1.18
N HIS A 91 -15.66 -9.10 0.18
CA HIS A 91 -14.35 -9.73 0.12
C HIS A 91 -13.28 -8.69 -0.20
N GLY A 92 -12.16 -8.75 0.51
CA GLY A 92 -11.06 -7.85 0.25
C GLY A 92 -9.79 -8.17 1.01
N VAL A 93 -8.75 -7.43 0.64
CA VAL A 93 -7.42 -7.51 1.22
C VAL A 93 -6.95 -6.09 1.55
N VAL A 94 -6.41 -5.92 2.76
CA VAL A 94 -5.66 -4.73 3.14
C VAL A 94 -4.18 -5.00 2.89
N VAL A 95 -3.56 -4.21 2.04
CA VAL A 95 -2.13 -4.27 1.72
C VAL A 95 -1.44 -3.08 2.36
N PHE A 96 -0.58 -3.34 3.34
CA PHE A 96 0.23 -2.32 3.97
C PHE A 96 1.55 -2.19 3.22
N LEU A 97 1.78 -1.00 2.67
CA LEU A 97 3.04 -0.61 2.05
C LEU A 97 3.74 0.48 2.85
N GLY A 98 3.11 1.11 3.83
CA GLY A 98 3.80 2.03 4.74
C GLY A 98 2.90 2.76 5.72
N GLY A 99 3.53 3.45 6.69
CA GLY A 99 2.87 3.98 7.88
C GLY A 99 3.13 3.15 9.14
N ASP A 100 2.13 3.05 10.02
CA ASP A 100 2.19 2.20 11.22
C ASP A 100 1.48 0.86 10.97
N GLN A 101 2.14 -0.25 11.31
CA GLN A 101 1.61 -1.61 11.12
C GLN A 101 0.37 -1.93 11.97
N ILE A 102 0.00 -1.11 12.96
CA ILE A 102 -1.28 -1.26 13.66
C ILE A 102 -2.47 -0.86 12.80
N TYR A 103 -2.30 0.07 11.85
CA TYR A 103 -3.37 0.55 10.97
C TYR A 103 -4.03 -0.54 10.13
N PRO A 104 -3.28 -1.38 9.38
CA PRO A 104 -3.88 -2.47 8.63
C PRO A 104 -4.58 -3.49 9.52
N VAL A 105 -4.12 -3.70 10.76
CA VAL A 105 -4.77 -4.59 11.73
C VAL A 105 -6.15 -4.07 12.14
N ILE A 106 -6.25 -2.78 12.47
CA ILE A 106 -7.54 -2.15 12.84
C ILE A 106 -8.49 -2.17 11.65
N ILE A 107 -8.01 -1.74 10.48
CA ILE A 107 -8.82 -1.59 9.27
C ILE A 107 -9.26 -2.96 8.74
N GLY A 108 -8.35 -3.92 8.63
CA GLY A 108 -8.65 -5.27 8.16
C GLY A 108 -9.68 -5.95 9.04
N LYS A 109 -9.54 -5.86 10.38
CA LYS A 109 -10.53 -6.39 11.31
C LYS A 109 -11.91 -5.72 11.16
N ARG A 110 -11.95 -4.40 10.94
CA ARG A 110 -13.22 -3.68 10.76
C ARG A 110 -13.93 -4.08 9.46
N LEU A 111 -13.18 -4.25 8.38
CA LEU A 111 -13.74 -4.60 7.07
C LEU A 111 -13.96 -6.11 6.91
N GLY A 112 -13.40 -6.94 7.80
CA GLY A 112 -13.39 -8.39 7.65
C GLY A 112 -12.44 -8.87 6.55
N TYR A 113 -11.43 -8.07 6.22
CA TYR A 113 -10.49 -8.32 5.12
C TYR A 113 -9.22 -9.01 5.62
N GLN A 114 -8.61 -9.79 4.72
CA GLN A 114 -7.28 -10.36 4.96
C GLN A 114 -6.22 -9.25 4.97
N ILE A 115 -5.15 -9.44 5.74
CA ILE A 115 -4.10 -8.44 5.92
C ILE A 115 -2.77 -8.95 5.39
N VAL A 116 -2.20 -8.21 4.45
CA VAL A 116 -0.86 -8.43 3.89
C VAL A 116 0.01 -7.24 4.23
N VAL A 117 1.18 -7.49 4.81
CA VAL A 117 2.15 -6.45 5.18
C VAL A 117 3.42 -6.63 4.35
N TYR A 118 3.83 -5.57 3.63
CA TYR A 118 5.19 -5.46 3.14
C TYR A 118 6.09 -4.93 4.27
N GLY A 119 7.13 -5.68 4.62
CA GLY A 119 8.06 -5.35 5.69
C GLY A 119 9.47 -5.08 5.16
N GLU A 120 9.91 -3.82 5.26
CA GLU A 120 11.28 -3.42 4.91
C GLU A 120 12.26 -3.73 6.06
N TRP A 121 11.97 -3.26 7.28
CA TRP A 121 12.88 -3.34 8.43
C TRP A 121 12.39 -4.27 9.55
N GLU A 122 11.07 -4.37 9.71
CA GLU A 122 10.46 -5.14 10.78
C GLU A 122 9.08 -5.68 10.39
N THR A 123 8.67 -6.75 11.08
CA THR A 123 7.31 -7.29 11.03
C THR A 123 6.75 -7.31 12.45
N ARG A 124 5.54 -6.77 12.62
CA ARG A 124 4.84 -6.69 13.91
C ARG A 124 3.45 -7.30 13.77
N TRP A 125 2.77 -7.48 14.91
CA TRP A 125 1.37 -7.92 14.95
C TRP A 125 1.13 -9.30 14.28
N HIS A 126 2.12 -10.21 14.29
CA HIS A 126 2.08 -11.51 13.58
C HIS A 126 0.88 -12.40 13.89
N ARG A 127 0.27 -12.23 15.06
CA ARG A 127 -0.96 -12.94 15.44
C ARG A 127 -2.15 -12.51 14.58
N TRP A 128 -2.23 -11.25 14.18
CA TRP A 128 -3.38 -10.67 13.47
C TRP A 128 -3.16 -10.46 11.98
N VAL A 129 -1.91 -10.38 11.52
CA VAL A 129 -1.58 -10.30 10.10
C VAL A 129 -1.63 -11.69 9.47
N ASP A 130 -2.21 -11.82 8.28
CA ASP A 130 -2.37 -13.10 7.59
C ASP A 130 -1.09 -13.49 6.82
N ARG A 131 -0.46 -12.52 6.14
CA ARG A 131 0.77 -12.73 5.36
C ARG A 131 1.73 -11.54 5.45
N PHE A 132 3.02 -11.85 5.36
CA PHE A 132 4.10 -10.87 5.24
C PHE A 132 4.89 -11.13 3.95
N GLY A 133 5.08 -10.08 3.14
CA GLY A 133 6.13 -10.02 2.13
C GLY A 133 7.30 -9.24 2.71
N VAL A 134 8.48 -9.84 2.85
CA VAL A 134 9.65 -9.14 3.41
C VAL A 134 10.71 -8.89 2.36
N MET A 135 11.36 -7.74 2.46
CA MET A 135 12.43 -7.34 1.53
C MET A 135 13.66 -8.24 1.66
N GLN A 136 14.06 -8.56 2.90
CA GLN A 136 15.31 -9.26 3.20
C GLN A 136 15.05 -10.57 3.96
N PRO A 137 15.76 -11.67 3.64
CA PRO A 137 15.61 -12.96 4.33
C PRO A 137 15.78 -12.89 5.85
N GLU A 138 16.65 -12.00 6.34
CA GLU A 138 16.99 -11.83 7.75
C GLU A 138 15.77 -11.42 8.59
N LEU A 139 14.76 -10.78 7.98
CA LEU A 139 13.51 -10.48 8.67
C LEU A 139 12.75 -11.76 9.01
N ALA A 140 12.78 -12.77 8.14
CA ALA A 140 12.09 -14.04 8.39
C ALA A 140 12.69 -14.79 9.59
N ASP A 141 14.01 -14.67 9.80
CA ASP A 141 14.70 -15.30 10.93
C ASP A 141 14.30 -14.68 12.28
N ARG A 142 14.03 -13.36 12.28
CA ARG A 142 13.56 -12.60 13.45
C ARG A 142 12.11 -12.89 13.81
N VAL A 143 11.32 -13.48 12.90
CA VAL A 143 9.93 -13.84 13.19
C VAL A 143 9.87 -15.05 14.11
N PRO A 144 9.04 -15.03 15.17
CA PRO A 144 8.81 -16.18 16.03
C PRO A 144 8.43 -17.42 15.22
N SER A 145 9.00 -18.58 15.55
CA SER A 145 8.87 -19.83 14.77
C SER A 145 7.41 -20.17 14.41
N GLN A 146 6.49 -19.98 15.35
CA GLN A 146 5.04 -20.21 15.17
C GLN A 146 4.39 -19.35 14.07
N HIS A 147 5.02 -18.24 13.67
CA HIS A 147 4.51 -17.31 12.65
C HIS A 147 5.33 -17.28 11.36
N ARG A 148 6.47 -17.99 11.29
CA ARG A 148 7.34 -18.00 10.09
C ARG A 148 6.62 -18.48 8.84
N HIS A 149 5.65 -19.39 8.97
CA HIS A 149 4.81 -19.86 7.86
C HIS A 149 3.95 -18.76 7.19
N LYS A 150 3.86 -17.56 7.78
CA LYS A 150 3.18 -16.40 7.22
C LYS A 150 4.09 -15.50 6.39
N VAL A 151 5.40 -15.73 6.43
CA VAL A 151 6.42 -14.85 5.85
C VAL A 151 6.93 -15.44 4.55
N THR A 152 6.96 -14.60 3.52
CA THR A 152 7.59 -14.88 2.23
C THR A 152 8.60 -13.78 1.94
N VAL A 153 9.82 -14.15 1.57
CA VAL A 153 10.81 -13.17 1.08
C VAL A 153 10.43 -12.81 -0.35
N VAL A 154 10.13 -11.55 -0.59
CA VAL A 154 9.69 -11.05 -1.91
C VAL A 154 10.71 -10.11 -2.56
N GLY A 155 11.75 -9.71 -1.82
CA GLY A 155 12.77 -8.79 -2.32
C GLY A 155 12.31 -7.34 -2.30
N ASP A 156 13.11 -6.48 -2.91
CA ASP A 156 12.82 -5.05 -3.00
C ASP A 156 11.80 -4.77 -4.11
N LEU A 157 10.63 -4.27 -3.74
CA LEU A 157 9.60 -3.84 -4.71
C LEU A 157 10.10 -2.75 -5.67
N MET A 158 11.15 -1.99 -5.31
CA MET A 158 11.78 -1.04 -6.23
C MET A 158 12.57 -1.71 -7.35
N ALA A 159 13.10 -2.91 -7.13
CA ALA A 159 13.86 -3.62 -8.15
C ALA A 159 12.99 -3.93 -9.38
N ASP A 160 11.68 -4.08 -9.18
CA ASP A 160 10.69 -4.30 -10.24
C ASP A 160 10.41 -3.03 -11.09
N LEU A 161 10.99 -1.87 -10.74
CA LEU A 161 10.94 -0.65 -11.55
C LEU A 161 12.03 -0.60 -12.64
N GLY A 162 12.96 -1.56 -12.64
CA GLY A 162 14.04 -1.67 -13.62
C GLY A 162 13.57 -2.28 -14.93
N ASP A 163 13.14 -1.43 -15.88
CA ASP A 163 13.46 -1.53 -17.32
C ASP A 163 12.77 -0.47 -18.22
N GLY A 164 12.21 0.65 -17.69
CA GLY A 164 11.69 1.65 -18.66
C GLY A 164 11.08 2.98 -18.27
N GLU A 165 10.95 3.43 -17.02
CA GLU A 165 10.20 4.68 -16.76
C GLU A 165 10.72 5.58 -15.63
N TRP A 166 11.88 6.20 -15.85
CA TRP A 166 12.36 7.39 -15.10
C TRP A 166 12.82 8.54 -16.02
N GLY A 167 12.22 8.66 -17.20
CA GLY A 167 12.51 9.75 -18.13
C GLY A 167 11.50 10.89 -18.07
N VAL A 168 11.31 11.56 -16.92
CA VAL A 168 10.66 12.89 -16.92
C VAL A 168 11.21 13.80 -15.82
N GLY A 169 12.07 14.74 -16.24
CA GLY A 169 12.02 16.14 -15.81
C GLY A 169 12.58 16.55 -14.45
N ILE A 170 13.90 16.64 -14.33
CA ILE A 170 14.56 17.70 -13.55
C ILE A 170 15.79 18.17 -14.33
N GLU A 171 15.56 18.99 -15.37
CA GLU A 171 16.63 19.83 -15.90
C GLU A 171 16.92 20.92 -14.87
N GLY A 172 18.17 20.93 -14.41
CA GLY A 172 18.66 21.84 -13.39
C GLY A 172 18.61 23.29 -13.85
N VAL A 173 18.14 24.15 -12.96
CA VAL A 173 18.53 25.55 -12.94
C VAL A 173 20.03 25.59 -12.63
N ARG A 174 20.86 25.66 -13.67
CA ARG A 174 22.24 26.13 -13.55
C ARG A 174 22.22 27.65 -13.68
N SER A 175 22.50 28.31 -12.57
CA SER A 175 23.07 29.64 -12.51
C SER A 175 24.50 29.61 -13.06
N GLU A 176 24.80 30.38 -14.11
CA GLU A 176 26.13 30.97 -14.36
C GLU A 176 25.98 32.19 -15.30
N GLY A 177 26.66 33.29 -14.96
CA GLY A 177 27.01 34.38 -15.89
C GLY A 177 26.29 35.69 -15.70
#